data_AF-B8M489-F1
#
_entry.id   AF-B8M489-F1
#
_cell.length_a   1.000
_cell.length_b   1.000
_cell.length_c   1.000
_cell.angle_alpha   90.00
_cell.angle_beta   90.00
_cell.angle_gamma   90.00
#
_symmetry.space_group_name_H-M   'P 1'
#
loop_
_entity.id
_entity.type
_entity.pdbx_description
1 polymer ?
#
loop_
_entity_poly.entity_id
_entity_poly.type
_entity_poly.pdbx_seq_one_letter_code
_entity_poly.pdbx_strand_id
1 'polypeptide(L)'
;MRIHILKHPEIPKNPRGPPRAFTHHIHIYPRVHCQRFFLSGVGSQYFAVTPSLSLINQEANRIEAEVNTALAQSEAIIDTASNMIQSHRAPTEASPWLEMTRWGDYLCGYSFQQVALLGARPDPLQEPLLAEFASSVSRIIQQAHQSIQEDKINVFDQVQINSFLQHRRAWDRPLFIQLKKATYRSYEHLWQRLLSFVHRSTQPEQPVQLRHRLTPRQLQHLDEMVEYGIEVLAYQGQITRPLPTVIRGSTLAEAQALLDQACLRLSIALLDHTLKGDLYESAVVGFLAVLGVDAEKRTFRDAYSYTPSLSGLVKMAQMLVVQEAIIQADEDQVEHPADALDEMRERFLIHGTRSPFAWITRLRTYGKKIQNTTTSLGYIYWSED
;
A
#
# COMPACT_ATOMS: atom_id res chain seq x y z
N MET A 1 30.79 51.84 -9.13
CA MET A 1 30.01 53.02 -8.69
C MET A 1 30.84 53.74 -7.62
N ARG A 2 31.42 54.92 -7.91
CA ARG A 2 32.27 55.65 -6.93
C ARG A 2 31.40 56.64 -6.16
N ILE A 3 31.38 56.52 -4.83
CA ILE A 3 30.72 57.48 -3.93
C ILE A 3 31.68 58.65 -3.75
N HIS A 4 31.33 59.83 -4.25
CA HIS A 4 32.08 61.06 -3.98
C HIS A 4 31.31 61.92 -2.97
N ILE A 5 31.94 62.11 -1.80
CA ILE A 5 31.50 63.08 -0.80
C ILE A 5 32.06 64.44 -1.21
N LEU A 6 31.20 65.38 -1.59
CA LEU A 6 31.58 66.76 -1.88
C LEU A 6 31.91 67.48 -0.56
N LYS A 7 33.20 67.69 -0.29
CA LYS A 7 33.66 68.83 0.52
C LYS A 7 34.04 69.94 -0.46
N HIS A 8 33.27 71.02 -0.49
CA HIS A 8 33.66 72.25 -1.18
C HIS A 8 34.69 72.99 -0.33
N PRO A 9 35.81 73.44 -0.89
CA PRO A 9 36.39 74.73 -0.55
C PRO A 9 36.03 75.74 -1.66
N GLU A 10 36.08 77.02 -1.29
CA GLU A 10 36.27 78.24 -2.10
C GLU A 10 35.50 79.35 -1.39
N ILE A 11 36.08 79.84 -0.29
CA ILE A 11 35.67 81.08 0.37
C ILE A 11 36.19 82.23 -0.51
N PRO A 12 35.33 83.09 -1.08
CA PRO A 12 35.81 84.31 -1.72
C PRO A 12 36.22 85.30 -0.64
N LYS A 13 37.48 85.77 -0.69
CA LYS A 13 37.95 86.93 0.08
C LYS A 13 37.20 88.18 -0.42
N ASN A 14 36.47 88.86 0.47
CA ASN A 14 35.94 90.19 0.18
C ASN A 14 36.68 91.25 1.02
N PRO A 15 37.17 92.35 0.43
CA PRO A 15 37.76 93.47 1.16
C PRO A 15 36.68 94.47 1.59
N ARG A 16 36.80 94.96 2.83
CA ARG A 16 36.13 96.14 3.44
C ARG A 16 34.62 96.01 3.76
N GLY A 17 34.33 95.74 5.04
CA GLY A 17 33.05 95.94 5.72
C GLY A 17 33.08 95.33 7.15
N PRO A 18 32.38 95.88 8.17
CA PRO A 18 32.45 95.36 9.53
C PRO A 18 31.74 93.99 9.67
N PRO A 19 32.08 93.16 10.67
CA PRO A 19 31.73 91.75 10.69
C PRO A 19 30.24 91.53 10.97
N ARG A 20 29.53 90.82 10.09
CA ARG A 20 28.21 90.23 10.40
C ARG A 20 28.41 88.80 10.88
N ALA A 21 27.82 88.50 12.03
CA ALA A 21 27.86 87.21 12.70
C ALA A 21 27.40 86.07 11.78
N PHE A 22 28.16 84.97 11.79
CA PHE A 22 27.82 83.72 11.12
C PHE A 22 26.63 83.05 11.83
N THR A 23 25.49 82.95 11.16
CA THR A 23 24.49 81.91 11.47
C THR A 23 24.76 80.72 10.55
N HIS A 24 25.44 79.69 11.07
CA HIS A 24 25.56 78.40 10.40
C HIS A 24 24.18 77.70 10.46
N HIS A 25 23.36 77.90 9.43
CA HIS A 25 22.26 76.97 9.16
C HIS A 25 22.85 75.73 8.50
N ILE A 26 22.86 74.61 9.24
CA ILE A 26 23.18 73.29 8.69
C ILE A 26 22.04 72.92 7.75
N HIS A 27 22.21 73.19 6.46
CA HIS A 27 21.35 72.61 5.43
C HIS A 27 21.69 71.12 5.31
N ILE A 28 20.81 70.27 5.83
CA ILE A 28 20.83 68.84 5.57
C ILE A 28 20.35 68.65 4.13
N TYR A 29 21.28 68.55 3.18
CA TYR A 29 20.93 68.21 1.80
C TYR A 29 20.69 66.70 1.67
N PRO A 30 19.61 66.27 0.98
CA PRO A 30 19.39 64.85 0.71
C PRO A 30 20.53 64.32 -0.18
N ARG A 31 21.08 63.15 0.18
CA ARG A 31 22.09 62.47 -0.64
C ARG A 31 21.47 62.03 -1.96
N VAL A 32 21.98 62.53 -3.08
CA VAL A 32 21.57 62.17 -4.43
C VAL A 32 22.72 61.50 -5.19
N HIS A 33 22.39 60.52 -6.05
CA HIS A 33 23.36 59.90 -6.94
C HIS A 33 23.47 60.73 -8.23
N CYS A 34 24.68 61.00 -8.71
CA CYS A 34 24.91 61.83 -9.89
C CYS A 34 25.84 61.14 -10.89
N GLN A 35 25.65 61.42 -12.19
CA GLN A 35 26.53 60.98 -13.27
C GLN A 35 26.89 62.18 -14.16
N ARG A 36 27.94 62.05 -14.96
CA ARG A 36 28.41 63.07 -15.90
C ARG A 36 28.88 62.39 -17.19
N PHE A 37 28.54 62.97 -18.34
CA PHE A 37 28.89 62.40 -19.65
C PHE A 37 30.34 62.70 -20.08
N PHE A 38 30.82 63.92 -19.83
CA PHE A 38 32.15 64.37 -20.27
C PHE A 38 33.06 64.73 -19.08
N LEU A 39 34.32 64.30 -19.11
CA LEU A 39 35.26 64.54 -17.99
C LEU A 39 35.73 66.00 -17.90
N SER A 40 35.76 66.72 -19.03
CA SER A 40 36.04 68.16 -19.12
C SER A 40 35.42 68.75 -20.40
N GLY A 41 35.23 70.08 -20.44
CA GLY A 41 34.68 70.81 -21.58
C GLY A 41 33.25 71.34 -21.37
N VAL A 42 32.75 72.13 -22.32
CA VAL A 42 31.39 72.69 -22.29
C VAL A 42 30.38 71.54 -22.37
N GLY A 43 29.56 71.38 -21.34
CA GLY A 43 28.65 70.23 -21.19
C GLY A 43 29.07 69.21 -20.12
N SER A 44 30.21 69.40 -19.43
CA SER A 44 30.62 68.56 -18.30
C SER A 44 29.83 68.89 -17.01
N GLN A 45 28.52 68.67 -17.02
CA GLN A 45 27.66 68.93 -15.86
C GLN A 45 27.24 67.61 -15.20
N TYR A 46 27.21 67.60 -13.86
CA TYR A 46 26.64 66.50 -13.11
C TYR A 46 25.11 66.64 -13.11
N PHE A 47 24.41 65.57 -13.46
CA PHE A 47 22.96 65.50 -13.35
C PHE A 47 22.58 64.36 -12.41
N ALA A 48 21.46 64.53 -11.70
CA ALA A 48 20.95 63.54 -10.77
C ALA A 48 20.42 62.32 -11.54
N VAL A 49 20.76 61.13 -11.06
CA VAL A 49 20.32 59.84 -11.61
C VAL A 49 19.64 59.07 -10.51
N THR A 50 18.38 58.69 -10.72
CA THR A 50 17.67 57.76 -9.84
C THR A 50 18.20 56.36 -10.13
N PRO A 51 18.74 55.62 -9.14
CA PRO A 51 19.21 54.26 -9.40
C PRO A 51 18.01 53.36 -9.75
N SER A 52 17.82 53.04 -11.02
CA SER A 52 16.77 52.13 -11.54
C SER A 52 16.91 50.68 -11.04
N LEU A 53 17.93 50.40 -10.23
CA LEU A 53 18.16 49.10 -9.59
C LEU A 53 17.00 48.70 -8.68
N SER A 54 16.26 49.65 -8.07
CA SER A 54 15.12 49.31 -7.23
C SER A 54 13.95 48.74 -8.02
N LEU A 55 13.62 49.32 -9.17
CA LEU A 55 12.54 48.85 -10.04
C LEU A 55 12.92 47.54 -10.76
N ILE A 56 14.15 47.45 -11.28
CA ILE A 56 14.64 46.22 -11.94
C ILE A 56 14.75 45.07 -10.93
N ASN A 57 15.21 45.32 -9.71
CA ASN A 57 15.24 44.29 -8.66
C ASN A 57 13.82 43.94 -8.19
N GLN A 58 12.89 44.89 -8.14
CA GLN A 58 11.49 44.58 -7.80
C GLN A 58 10.80 43.73 -8.87
N GLU A 59 11.02 44.02 -10.15
CA GLU A 59 10.51 43.21 -11.25
C GLU A 59 11.19 41.84 -11.31
N ALA A 60 12.51 41.76 -11.14
CA ALA A 60 13.24 40.50 -11.07
C ALA A 60 12.78 39.62 -9.90
N ASN A 61 12.61 40.20 -8.70
CA ASN A 61 12.10 39.47 -7.53
C ASN A 61 10.66 39.00 -7.72
N ARG A 62 9.83 39.79 -8.44
CA ARG A 62 8.45 39.40 -8.75
C ARG A 62 8.42 38.23 -9.75
N ILE A 63 9.24 38.28 -10.79
CA ILE A 63 9.38 37.20 -11.77
C ILE A 63 9.93 35.94 -11.08
N GLU A 64 10.93 36.07 -10.21
CA GLU A 64 11.47 34.95 -9.42
C GLU A 64 10.40 34.34 -8.50
N ALA A 65 9.60 35.15 -7.81
CA ALA A 65 8.49 34.66 -6.99
C ALA A 65 7.39 33.96 -7.82
N GLU A 66 7.06 34.50 -8.99
CA GLU A 66 6.10 33.89 -9.91
C GLU A 66 6.63 32.55 -10.47
N VAL A 67 7.91 32.47 -10.85
CA VAL A 67 8.56 31.23 -11.31
C VAL A 67 8.63 30.19 -10.20
N ASN A 68 9.03 30.57 -8.98
CA ASN A 68 9.07 29.66 -7.83
C ASN A 68 7.68 29.14 -7.48
N THR A 69 6.65 30.00 -7.59
CA THR A 69 5.25 29.59 -7.38
C THR A 69 4.80 28.61 -8.47
N ALA A 70 5.11 28.88 -9.74
CA ALA A 70 4.78 27.99 -10.85
C ALA A 70 5.51 26.64 -10.76
N LEU A 71 6.78 26.64 -10.33
CA LEU A 71 7.56 25.43 -10.10
C LEU A 71 6.96 24.60 -8.96
N ALA A 72 6.64 25.22 -7.82
CA ALA A 72 6.00 24.54 -6.70
C ALA A 72 4.63 23.95 -7.08
N GLN A 73 3.85 24.66 -7.90
CA GLN A 73 2.59 24.13 -8.44
C GLN A 73 2.83 22.94 -9.38
N SER A 74 3.81 23.02 -10.27
CA SER A 74 4.18 21.92 -11.16
C SER A 74 4.66 20.70 -10.39
N GLU A 75 5.51 20.89 -9.38
CA GLU A 75 5.98 19.83 -8.49
C GLU A 75 4.83 19.18 -7.73
N ALA A 76 3.89 19.96 -7.19
CA ALA A 76 2.70 19.43 -6.52
C ALA A 76 1.79 18.62 -7.46
N ILE A 77 1.64 19.06 -8.72
CA ILE A 77 0.89 18.32 -9.75
C ILE A 77 1.60 17.00 -10.08
N ILE A 78 2.92 17.02 -10.26
CA ILE A 78 3.72 15.81 -10.54
C ILE A 78 3.67 14.86 -9.35
N ASP A 79 3.81 15.36 -8.12
CA ASP A 79 3.72 14.54 -6.91
C ASP A 79 2.35 13.88 -6.79
N THR A 80 1.28 14.65 -6.97
CA THR A 80 -0.10 14.14 -6.96
C THR A 80 -0.31 13.11 -8.06
N ALA A 81 0.14 13.38 -9.30
CA ALA A 81 0.00 12.46 -10.43
C ALA A 81 0.81 11.18 -10.25
N SER A 82 2.01 11.27 -9.66
CA SER A 82 2.87 10.12 -9.33
C SER A 82 2.27 9.24 -8.25
N ASN A 83 1.41 9.81 -7.40
CA ASN A 83 0.76 9.10 -6.32
C ASN A 83 -0.48 8.31 -6.77
N MET A 84 -1.05 8.67 -7.92
CA MET A 84 -2.23 8.04 -8.47
C MET A 84 -1.85 6.87 -9.37
N ILE A 85 -2.56 5.76 -9.21
CA ILE A 85 -2.38 4.57 -10.05
C ILE A 85 -2.96 4.87 -11.44
N GLN A 86 -2.14 4.67 -12.46
CA GLN A 86 -2.51 4.85 -13.86
C GLN A 86 -2.63 3.49 -14.57
N SER A 87 -3.55 3.40 -15.53
CA SER A 87 -3.63 2.23 -16.42
C SER A 87 -2.41 2.16 -17.33
N HIS A 88 -1.79 0.99 -17.46
CA HIS A 88 -0.68 0.77 -18.38
C HIS A 88 -1.21 0.58 -19.83
N ARG A 89 -1.66 1.67 -20.46
CA ARG A 89 -2.15 1.64 -21.86
C ARG A 89 -1.07 1.85 -22.92
N ALA A 90 0.17 2.18 -22.53
CA ALA A 90 1.30 2.29 -23.45
C ALA A 90 1.97 0.92 -23.65
N PRO A 91 1.92 0.30 -24.86
CA PRO A 91 2.39 -1.07 -25.10
C PRO A 91 3.91 -1.28 -24.93
N THR A 92 4.68 -0.20 -24.84
CA THR A 92 6.16 -0.24 -24.89
C THR A 92 6.83 -0.34 -23.52
N GLU A 93 6.09 -0.19 -22.41
CA GLU A 93 6.66 -0.08 -21.05
C GLU A 93 6.06 -1.04 -20.01
N ALA A 94 4.99 -1.78 -20.34
CA ALA A 94 4.34 -2.67 -19.38
C ALA A 94 5.13 -3.97 -19.19
N SER A 95 5.56 -4.24 -17.96
CA SER A 95 6.16 -5.54 -17.59
C SER A 95 5.19 -6.69 -17.91
N PRO A 96 5.64 -7.82 -18.50
CA PRO A 96 4.79 -8.99 -18.74
C PRO A 96 4.06 -9.51 -17.49
N TRP A 97 4.59 -9.18 -16.30
CA TRP A 97 3.93 -9.43 -15.03
C TRP A 97 2.67 -8.57 -14.86
N LEU A 98 2.76 -7.26 -15.08
CA LEU A 98 1.65 -6.32 -14.95
C LEU A 98 0.62 -6.47 -16.06
N GLU A 99 1.03 -6.94 -17.24
CA GLU A 99 0.10 -7.35 -18.30
C GLU A 99 -0.73 -8.58 -17.89
N MET A 100 -0.09 -9.58 -17.28
CA MET A 100 -0.78 -10.79 -16.80
C MET A 100 -1.72 -10.46 -15.64
N THR A 101 -1.28 -9.64 -14.70
CA THR A 101 -2.10 -9.33 -13.52
C THR A 101 -3.16 -8.29 -13.82
N ARG A 102 -2.88 -7.27 -14.64
CA ARG A 102 -3.75 -6.12 -14.89
C ARG A 102 -4.03 -5.27 -13.64
N TRP A 103 -3.10 -5.26 -12.69
CA TRP A 103 -3.26 -4.48 -11.44
C TRP A 103 -3.46 -2.99 -11.70
N GLY A 104 -2.70 -2.42 -12.64
CA GLY A 104 -2.83 -0.99 -13.00
C GLY A 104 -4.21 -0.64 -13.53
N ASP A 105 -4.81 -1.50 -14.36
CA ASP A 105 -6.17 -1.28 -14.89
C ASP A 105 -7.24 -1.44 -13.82
N TYR A 106 -7.05 -2.40 -12.90
CA TYR A 106 -8.00 -2.66 -11.82
C TYR A 106 -8.03 -1.55 -10.77
N LEU A 107 -6.86 -1.03 -10.40
CA LEU A 107 -6.70 -0.03 -9.34
C LEU A 107 -6.59 1.40 -9.87
N CYS A 108 -6.78 1.59 -11.18
CA CYS A 108 -6.66 2.89 -11.86
C CYS A 108 -7.54 3.94 -11.18
N GLY A 109 -6.97 5.12 -10.92
CA GLY A 109 -7.68 6.26 -10.33
C GLY A 109 -7.72 6.27 -8.80
N TYR A 110 -7.09 5.32 -8.12
CA TYR A 110 -6.84 5.38 -6.68
C TYR A 110 -5.38 5.73 -6.37
N SER A 111 -5.11 6.27 -5.18
CA SER A 111 -3.72 6.46 -4.75
C SER A 111 -3.08 5.19 -4.21
N PHE A 112 -1.76 5.06 -4.34
CA PHE A 112 -1.04 3.90 -3.82
C PHE A 112 -1.21 3.72 -2.30
N GLN A 113 -1.24 4.80 -1.51
CA GLN A 113 -1.42 4.68 -0.05
C GLN A 113 -2.84 4.24 0.31
N GLN A 114 -3.86 4.82 -0.32
CA GLN A 114 -5.26 4.45 -0.04
C GLN A 114 -5.51 2.96 -0.31
N VAL A 115 -4.97 2.45 -1.43
CA VAL A 115 -5.08 1.03 -1.76
C VAL A 115 -4.28 0.18 -0.78
N ALA A 116 -3.04 0.55 -0.45
CA ALA A 116 -2.22 -0.24 0.46
C ALA A 116 -2.84 -0.39 1.86
N LEU A 117 -3.56 0.63 2.35
CA LEU A 117 -4.25 0.59 3.63
C LEU A 117 -5.35 -0.48 3.69
N LEU A 118 -6.05 -0.74 2.59
CA LEU A 118 -7.06 -1.81 2.54
C LEU A 118 -6.44 -3.17 2.91
N GLY A 119 -5.24 -3.45 2.41
CA GLY A 119 -4.51 -4.68 2.68
C GLY A 119 -3.48 -4.55 3.79
N ALA A 120 -3.51 -3.52 4.63
CA ALA A 120 -2.57 -3.36 5.74
C ALA A 120 -2.84 -4.38 6.85
N ARG A 121 -1.89 -4.56 7.78
CA ARG A 121 -2.15 -5.34 9.00
C ARG A 121 -3.16 -4.59 9.87
N PRO A 122 -4.01 -5.30 10.63
CA PRO A 122 -4.88 -4.65 11.59
C PRO A 122 -4.06 -4.04 12.72
N ASP A 123 -4.40 -2.82 13.11
CA ASP A 123 -3.87 -2.18 14.33
C ASP A 123 -4.75 -2.58 15.52
N PRO A 124 -4.24 -3.31 16.52
CA PRO A 124 -5.05 -3.73 17.68
C PRO A 124 -5.68 -2.59 18.47
N LEU A 125 -5.10 -1.38 18.43
CA LEU A 125 -5.62 -0.23 19.16
C LEU A 125 -6.74 0.49 18.39
N GLN A 126 -6.65 0.53 17.07
CA GLN A 126 -7.61 1.24 16.22
C GLN A 126 -8.70 0.31 15.66
N GLU A 127 -8.35 -0.96 15.44
CA GLU A 127 -9.17 -1.98 14.79
C GLU A 127 -9.20 -3.28 15.65
N PRO A 128 -9.70 -3.22 16.89
CA PRO A 128 -9.69 -4.37 17.81
C PRO A 128 -10.44 -5.59 17.23
N LEU A 129 -11.53 -5.34 16.49
CA LEU A 129 -12.29 -6.41 15.81
C LEU A 129 -11.43 -7.16 14.78
N LEU A 130 -10.68 -6.44 13.95
CA LEU A 130 -9.80 -7.07 12.96
C LEU A 130 -8.60 -7.76 13.61
N ALA A 131 -8.13 -7.27 14.77
CA ALA A 131 -7.11 -7.95 15.55
C ALA A 131 -7.61 -9.27 16.15
N GLU A 132 -8.89 -9.36 16.53
CA GLU A 132 -9.52 -10.63 16.93
C GLU A 132 -9.67 -11.59 15.74
N PHE A 133 -10.03 -11.11 14.56
CA PHE A 133 -10.00 -11.93 13.34
C PHE A 133 -8.60 -12.47 13.05
N ALA A 134 -7.57 -11.63 13.24
CA ALA A 134 -6.19 -12.05 13.04
C ALA A 134 -5.77 -13.13 14.06
N SER A 135 -6.19 -12.99 15.31
CA SER A 135 -5.95 -13.97 16.38
C SER A 135 -6.68 -15.30 16.09
N SER A 136 -7.89 -15.23 15.54
CA SER A 136 -8.67 -16.38 15.10
C SER A 136 -7.97 -17.17 14.00
N VAL A 137 -7.48 -16.49 12.95
CA VAL A 137 -6.67 -17.13 11.91
C VAL A 137 -5.45 -17.85 12.51
N SER A 138 -4.75 -17.24 13.46
CA SER A 138 -3.59 -17.88 14.11
C SER A 138 -3.98 -19.17 14.84
N ARG A 139 -5.13 -19.17 15.56
CA ARG A 139 -5.63 -20.37 16.26
C ARG A 139 -5.99 -21.49 15.29
N ILE A 140 -6.70 -21.18 14.20
CA ILE A 140 -7.07 -22.15 13.16
C ILE A 140 -5.82 -22.77 12.52
N ILE A 141 -4.83 -21.96 12.18
CA ILE A 141 -3.57 -22.44 11.59
C ILE A 141 -2.79 -23.30 12.59
N GLN A 142 -2.80 -22.96 13.88
CA GLN A 142 -2.20 -23.79 14.93
C GLN A 142 -2.93 -25.12 15.11
N GLN A 143 -4.27 -25.13 15.09
CA GLN A 143 -5.09 -26.35 15.14
C GLN A 143 -4.81 -27.25 13.93
N ALA A 144 -4.71 -26.68 12.73
CA ALA A 144 -4.34 -27.41 11.53
C ALA A 144 -2.96 -28.05 11.67
N HIS A 145 -1.98 -27.29 12.17
CA HIS A 145 -0.63 -27.80 12.39
C HIS A 145 -0.62 -28.96 13.39
N GLN A 146 -1.28 -28.80 14.54
CA GLN A 146 -1.39 -29.83 15.56
C GLN A 146 -2.07 -31.10 15.01
N SER A 147 -3.18 -30.94 14.29
CA SER A 147 -3.92 -32.06 13.73
C SER A 147 -3.10 -32.86 12.71
N ILE A 148 -2.27 -32.19 11.91
CA ILE A 148 -1.34 -32.87 10.99
C ILE A 148 -0.23 -33.60 11.76
N GLN A 149 0.25 -33.04 12.87
CA GLN A 149 1.24 -33.70 13.73
C GLN A 149 0.68 -34.91 14.47
N GLU A 150 -0.63 -34.91 14.74
CA GLU A 150 -1.36 -36.01 15.38
C GLU A 150 -1.84 -37.07 14.37
N ASP A 151 -1.40 -37.00 13.10
CA ASP A 151 -1.75 -37.92 12.01
C ASP A 151 -3.27 -38.04 11.77
N LYS A 152 -4.07 -37.00 12.09
CA LYS A 152 -5.50 -36.94 11.73
C LYS A 152 -5.73 -36.95 10.22
N ILE A 153 -4.72 -36.57 9.44
CA ILE A 153 -4.66 -36.80 8.00
C ILE A 153 -3.41 -37.61 7.66
N ASN A 154 -3.59 -38.71 6.91
CA ASN A 154 -2.52 -39.64 6.65
C ASN A 154 -1.57 -39.11 5.54
N VAL A 155 -0.51 -39.86 5.24
CA VAL A 155 0.49 -39.48 4.22
C VAL A 155 -0.12 -39.31 2.82
N PHE A 156 -1.14 -40.10 2.46
CA PHE A 156 -1.82 -39.98 1.16
C PHE A 156 -2.58 -38.66 1.08
N ASP A 157 -3.31 -38.30 2.14
CA ASP A 157 -4.07 -37.04 2.25
C ASP A 157 -3.11 -35.83 2.19
N GLN A 158 -1.97 -35.93 2.88
CA GLN A 158 -0.93 -34.91 2.86
C GLN A 158 -0.29 -34.75 1.46
N VAL A 159 -0.13 -35.83 0.69
CA VAL A 159 0.31 -35.76 -0.70
C VAL A 159 -0.79 -35.14 -1.59
N GLN A 160 -2.05 -35.51 -1.33
CA GLN A 160 -3.22 -35.03 -2.07
C GLN A 160 -3.34 -33.50 -1.98
N ILE A 161 -3.24 -32.93 -0.78
CA ILE A 161 -3.32 -31.48 -0.57
C ILE A 161 -2.08 -30.73 -1.09
N ASN A 162 -0.93 -31.40 -1.17
CA ASN A 162 0.30 -30.80 -1.69
C ASN A 162 0.40 -30.82 -3.23
N SER A 163 -0.39 -31.67 -3.89
CA SER A 163 -0.40 -31.82 -5.35
C SER A 163 -1.60 -31.14 -5.99
N PHE A 164 -1.35 -30.07 -6.76
CA PHE A 164 -2.38 -29.32 -7.49
C PHE A 164 -2.69 -29.89 -8.88
N LEU A 165 -2.16 -31.07 -9.20
CA LEU A 165 -2.36 -31.73 -10.49
C LEU A 165 -3.53 -32.70 -10.42
N GLN A 166 -4.29 -32.82 -11.50
CA GLN A 166 -5.42 -33.75 -11.57
C GLN A 166 -4.94 -35.22 -11.47
N HIS A 167 -3.78 -35.54 -12.01
CA HIS A 167 -3.18 -36.88 -11.95
C HIS A 167 -2.04 -36.96 -10.94
N ARG A 168 -2.08 -37.99 -10.08
CA ARG A 168 -1.07 -38.29 -9.08
C ARG A 168 0.25 -38.67 -9.73
N ARG A 169 1.36 -38.25 -9.13
CA ARG A 169 2.70 -38.73 -9.49
C ARG A 169 3.27 -39.54 -8.34
N ALA A 170 3.98 -40.62 -8.67
CA ALA A 170 4.56 -41.54 -7.68
C ALA A 170 5.57 -40.86 -6.73
N TRP A 171 6.08 -39.68 -7.10
CA TRP A 171 7.08 -38.91 -6.35
C TRP A 171 6.53 -37.59 -5.77
N ASP A 172 5.21 -37.42 -5.72
CA ASP A 172 4.62 -36.27 -5.03
C ASP A 172 4.93 -36.36 -3.53
N ARG A 173 5.38 -35.24 -2.96
CA ARG A 173 5.81 -35.19 -1.55
C ARG A 173 4.65 -34.85 -0.63
N PRO A 174 4.63 -35.37 0.60
CA PRO A 174 3.67 -34.94 1.61
C PRO A 174 3.75 -33.44 1.90
N LEU A 175 2.68 -32.88 2.46
CA LEU A 175 2.60 -31.49 2.88
C LEU A 175 3.72 -31.17 3.89
N PHE A 176 4.67 -30.34 3.48
CA PHE A 176 5.77 -29.97 4.36
C PHE A 176 5.33 -28.97 5.42
N ILE A 177 5.11 -29.42 6.66
CA ILE A 177 4.69 -28.58 7.79
C ILE A 177 5.83 -28.01 8.64
N GLN A 178 7.08 -28.45 8.47
CA GLN A 178 8.20 -28.00 9.31
C GLN A 178 8.86 -26.70 8.79
N LEU A 179 8.09 -25.62 8.64
CA LEU A 179 8.64 -24.32 8.24
C LEU A 179 9.30 -23.60 9.42
N LYS A 180 10.24 -22.69 9.13
CA LYS A 180 10.80 -21.80 10.14
C LYS A 180 9.69 -20.95 10.76
N LYS A 181 9.73 -20.73 12.08
CA LYS A 181 8.72 -19.92 12.82
C LYS A 181 8.47 -18.54 12.18
N ALA A 182 9.52 -17.86 11.72
CA ALA A 182 9.40 -16.57 11.04
C ALA A 182 8.66 -16.66 9.70
N THR A 183 8.84 -17.75 8.95
CA THR A 183 8.13 -18.01 7.69
C THR A 183 6.64 -18.25 7.94
N TYR A 184 6.30 -19.06 8.95
CA TYR A 184 4.91 -19.29 9.36
C TYR A 184 4.20 -17.99 9.72
N ARG A 185 4.79 -17.18 10.60
CA ARG A 185 4.24 -15.87 10.97
C ARG A 185 4.02 -14.97 9.75
N SER A 186 4.99 -14.93 8.82
CA SER A 186 4.84 -14.16 7.59
C SER A 186 3.68 -14.64 6.73
N TYR A 187 3.46 -15.96 6.65
CA TYR A 187 2.38 -16.55 5.87
C TYR A 187 1.01 -16.35 6.53
N GLU A 188 0.91 -16.56 7.85
CA GLU A 188 -0.28 -16.24 8.65
C GLU A 188 -0.70 -14.79 8.44
N HIS A 189 0.26 -13.86 8.53
CA HIS A 189 0.00 -12.44 8.32
C HIS A 189 -0.62 -12.13 6.95
N LEU A 190 -0.33 -12.91 5.90
CA LEU A 190 -0.95 -12.70 4.59
C LEU A 190 -2.44 -13.04 4.61
N TRP A 191 -2.82 -14.10 5.31
CA TRP A 191 -4.22 -14.51 5.40
C TRP A 191 -5.02 -13.63 6.36
N GLN A 192 -4.41 -13.19 7.46
CA GLN A 192 -4.98 -12.17 8.34
C GLN A 192 -5.30 -10.88 7.56
N ARG A 193 -4.34 -10.40 6.75
CA ARG A 193 -4.53 -9.23 5.88
C ARG A 193 -5.62 -9.46 4.83
N LEU A 194 -5.80 -10.68 4.33
CA LEU A 194 -6.90 -11.01 3.41
C LEU A 194 -8.26 -10.83 4.10
N LEU A 195 -8.46 -11.39 5.30
CA LEU A 195 -9.73 -11.22 6.01
C LEU A 195 -9.97 -9.75 6.42
N SER A 196 -8.93 -9.04 6.85
CA SER A 196 -9.01 -7.59 7.10
C SER A 196 -9.39 -6.81 5.83
N PHE A 197 -8.80 -7.15 4.69
CA PHE A 197 -9.15 -6.55 3.39
C PHE A 197 -10.62 -6.80 3.04
N VAL A 198 -11.10 -8.03 3.20
CA VAL A 198 -12.50 -8.38 2.91
C VAL A 198 -13.42 -7.52 3.77
N HIS A 199 -13.20 -7.46 5.08
CA HIS A 199 -14.00 -6.62 5.97
C HIS A 199 -13.92 -5.13 5.62
N ARG A 200 -12.71 -4.55 5.46
CA ARG A 200 -12.53 -3.12 5.19
C ARG A 200 -13.16 -2.70 3.86
N SER A 201 -13.00 -3.50 2.83
CA SER A 201 -13.47 -3.17 1.49
C SER A 201 -14.98 -3.28 1.30
N THR A 202 -15.68 -3.94 2.23
CA THR A 202 -17.15 -4.02 2.23
C THR A 202 -17.81 -2.97 3.12
N GLN A 203 -17.04 -2.15 3.85
CA GLN A 203 -17.62 -1.11 4.69
C GLN A 203 -18.22 0.00 3.83
N PRO A 204 -19.41 0.52 4.18
CA PRO A 204 -20.09 1.55 3.39
C PRO A 204 -19.34 2.88 3.39
N GLU A 205 -18.58 3.21 4.43
CA GLU A 205 -17.79 4.44 4.51
C GLU A 205 -16.46 4.35 3.74
N GLN A 206 -16.12 3.19 3.17
CA GLN A 206 -14.81 3.00 2.55
C GLN A 206 -14.69 3.79 1.24
N PRO A 207 -13.73 4.73 1.11
CA PRO A 207 -13.61 5.56 -0.09
C PRO A 207 -13.11 4.79 -1.31
N VAL A 208 -12.34 3.73 -1.12
CA VAL A 208 -11.81 2.90 -2.20
C VAL A 208 -12.81 1.80 -2.55
N GLN A 209 -13.63 2.05 -3.57
CA GLN A 209 -14.66 1.12 -4.05
C GLN A 209 -14.14 0.24 -5.18
N LEU A 210 -13.59 -0.92 -4.81
CA LEU A 210 -13.08 -1.89 -5.76
C LEU A 210 -14.22 -2.73 -6.37
N ARG A 211 -13.96 -3.40 -7.52
CA ARG A 211 -15.00 -4.13 -8.27
C ARG A 211 -15.44 -5.45 -7.65
N HIS A 212 -14.69 -6.01 -6.69
CA HIS A 212 -15.01 -7.32 -6.13
C HIS A 212 -16.37 -7.33 -5.46
N ARG A 213 -17.06 -8.48 -5.56
CA ARG A 213 -18.38 -8.68 -4.96
C ARG A 213 -18.38 -10.01 -4.23
N LEU A 214 -18.71 -9.94 -2.95
CA LEU A 214 -18.91 -11.13 -2.16
C LEU A 214 -20.23 -11.81 -2.58
N THR A 215 -20.19 -13.13 -2.68
CA THR A 215 -21.40 -13.94 -2.91
C THR A 215 -22.31 -13.92 -1.68
N PRO A 216 -23.60 -14.27 -1.79
CA PRO A 216 -24.49 -14.34 -0.62
C PRO A 216 -23.94 -15.21 0.52
N ARG A 217 -23.33 -16.36 0.18
CA ARG A 217 -22.69 -17.25 1.17
C ARG A 217 -21.47 -16.61 1.83
N GLN A 218 -20.67 -15.86 1.07
CA GLN A 218 -19.52 -15.13 1.62
C GLN A 218 -19.97 -13.97 2.53
N LEU A 219 -21.06 -13.25 2.19
CA LEU A 219 -21.65 -12.24 3.06
C LEU A 219 -22.11 -12.87 4.38
N GLN A 220 -22.85 -13.97 4.31
CA GLN A 220 -23.34 -14.66 5.51
C GLN A 220 -22.19 -15.02 6.46
N HIS A 221 -21.12 -15.62 5.95
CA HIS A 221 -19.97 -15.97 6.79
C HIS A 221 -19.20 -14.75 7.31
N LEU A 222 -19.16 -13.65 6.55
CA LEU A 222 -18.61 -12.38 7.03
C LEU A 222 -19.47 -11.80 8.16
N ASP A 223 -20.79 -11.82 8.04
CA ASP A 223 -21.72 -11.34 9.07
C ASP A 223 -21.59 -12.17 10.35
N GLU A 224 -21.55 -13.51 10.23
CA GLU A 224 -21.28 -14.43 11.35
C GLU A 224 -19.94 -14.12 12.01
N MET A 225 -18.88 -13.91 11.22
CA MET A 225 -17.55 -13.56 11.72
C MET A 225 -17.56 -12.23 12.49
N VAL A 226 -18.27 -11.22 12.00
CA VAL A 226 -18.43 -9.93 12.68
C VAL A 226 -19.22 -10.08 13.99
N GLU A 227 -20.33 -10.81 13.97
CA GLU A 227 -21.17 -11.07 15.14
C GLU A 227 -20.36 -11.73 16.27
N TYR A 228 -19.67 -12.84 15.96
CA TYR A 228 -18.86 -13.54 16.96
C TYR A 228 -17.63 -12.74 17.40
N GLY A 229 -17.04 -11.93 16.51
CA GLY A 229 -15.95 -11.03 16.86
C GLY A 229 -16.38 -9.97 17.89
N ILE A 230 -17.56 -9.36 17.69
CA ILE A 230 -18.16 -8.42 18.65
C ILE A 230 -18.41 -9.14 19.99
N GLU A 231 -18.90 -10.37 19.97
CA GLU A 231 -19.13 -11.14 21.18
C GLU A 231 -17.84 -11.42 21.96
N VAL A 232 -16.76 -11.83 21.27
CA VAL A 232 -15.43 -12.02 21.88
C VAL A 232 -14.93 -10.72 22.53
N LEU A 233 -15.03 -9.59 21.83
CA LEU A 233 -14.64 -8.28 22.37
C LEU A 233 -15.44 -7.88 23.61
N ALA A 234 -16.74 -8.20 23.63
CA ALA A 234 -17.59 -7.96 24.78
C ALA A 234 -17.18 -8.82 25.99
N TYR A 235 -16.87 -10.11 25.78
CA TYR A 235 -16.35 -10.99 26.83
C TYR A 235 -14.98 -10.53 27.37
N GLN A 236 -14.14 -9.93 26.53
CA GLN A 236 -12.87 -9.35 26.93
C GLN A 236 -13.01 -7.98 27.63
N GLY A 237 -14.22 -7.41 27.70
CA GLY A 237 -14.48 -6.10 28.30
C GLY A 237 -13.99 -4.92 27.46
N GLN A 238 -13.67 -5.13 26.18
CA GLN A 238 -13.23 -4.05 25.29
C GLN A 238 -14.40 -3.19 24.78
N ILE A 239 -15.59 -3.78 24.66
CA ILE A 239 -16.81 -3.10 24.23
C ILE A 239 -18.00 -3.49 25.10
N THR A 240 -19.05 -2.66 25.09
CA THR A 240 -20.34 -3.02 25.71
C THR A 240 -21.11 -3.96 24.78
N ARG A 241 -21.62 -5.07 25.33
CA ARG A 241 -22.43 -6.05 24.56
C ARG A 241 -23.68 -5.36 23.97
N PRO A 242 -23.92 -5.45 22.65
CA PRO A 242 -25.13 -4.87 22.04
C PRO A 242 -26.40 -5.64 22.43
N LEU A 243 -27.49 -4.93 22.77
CA LEU A 243 -28.84 -5.49 22.99
C LEU A 243 -29.65 -5.49 21.67
N PRO A 244 -30.55 -6.47 21.43
CA PRO A 244 -30.74 -7.76 22.08
C PRO A 244 -30.17 -8.87 21.20
N THR A 245 -28.97 -9.36 21.53
CA THR A 245 -28.35 -10.48 20.82
C THR A 245 -28.78 -11.81 21.46
N VAL A 246 -29.13 -12.78 20.62
CA VAL A 246 -29.23 -14.19 21.02
C VAL A 246 -27.80 -14.59 21.40
N ILE A 247 -27.52 -14.84 22.67
CA ILE A 247 -26.18 -15.23 23.12
C ILE A 247 -25.78 -16.52 22.41
N ARG A 248 -24.75 -16.47 21.57
CA ARG A 248 -24.20 -17.62 20.87
C ARG A 248 -22.82 -17.90 21.45
N GLY A 249 -22.77 -18.80 22.42
CA GLY A 249 -21.59 -19.08 23.23
C GLY A 249 -21.79 -18.56 24.66
N SER A 250 -21.74 -19.47 25.62
CA SER A 250 -21.91 -19.17 27.04
C SER A 250 -20.63 -18.66 27.69
N THR A 251 -19.48 -18.92 27.07
CA THR A 251 -18.14 -18.56 27.58
C THR A 251 -17.29 -17.86 26.51
N LEU A 252 -16.23 -17.16 26.93
CA LEU A 252 -15.23 -16.58 26.01
C LEU A 252 -14.62 -17.64 25.07
N ALA A 253 -14.34 -18.84 25.60
CA ALA A 253 -13.76 -19.92 24.80
C ALA A 253 -14.73 -20.40 23.71
N GLU A 254 -16.02 -20.52 24.02
CA GLU A 254 -17.06 -20.87 23.03
C GLU A 254 -17.24 -19.77 21.98
N ALA A 255 -17.26 -18.49 22.40
CA ALA A 255 -17.32 -17.37 21.47
C ALA A 255 -16.09 -17.33 20.53
N GLN A 256 -14.89 -17.62 21.06
CA GLN A 256 -13.67 -17.75 20.26
C GLN A 256 -13.76 -18.92 19.28
N ALA A 257 -14.29 -20.07 19.70
CA ALA A 257 -14.47 -21.22 18.82
C ALA A 257 -15.47 -20.95 17.69
N LEU A 258 -16.56 -20.23 17.98
CA LEU A 258 -17.53 -19.79 16.97
C LEU A 258 -16.92 -18.80 15.98
N LEU A 259 -16.12 -17.85 16.47
CA LEU A 259 -15.36 -16.94 15.62
C LEU A 259 -14.37 -17.72 14.73
N ASP A 260 -13.65 -18.68 15.30
CA ASP A 260 -12.70 -19.54 14.57
C ASP A 260 -13.41 -20.32 13.44
N GLN A 261 -14.59 -20.89 13.73
CA GLN A 261 -15.40 -21.56 12.72
C GLN A 261 -15.89 -20.61 11.63
N ALA A 262 -16.33 -19.40 11.97
CA ALA A 262 -16.79 -18.41 10.99
C ALA A 262 -15.64 -17.90 10.10
N CYS A 263 -14.46 -17.62 10.68
CA CYS A 263 -13.24 -17.26 9.94
C CYS A 263 -12.83 -18.36 8.94
N LEU A 264 -12.92 -19.62 9.37
CA LEU A 264 -12.61 -20.77 8.51
C LEU A 264 -13.63 -20.90 7.37
N ARG A 265 -14.93 -20.89 7.68
CA ARG A 265 -16.01 -20.97 6.67
C ARG A 265 -15.92 -19.85 5.64
N LEU A 266 -15.66 -18.61 6.07
CA LEU A 266 -15.43 -17.49 5.16
C LEU A 266 -14.20 -17.75 4.28
N SER A 267 -13.09 -18.22 4.86
CA SER A 267 -11.86 -18.52 4.11
C SER A 267 -12.08 -19.59 3.03
N ILE A 268 -12.79 -20.68 3.36
CA ILE A 268 -13.15 -21.73 2.41
C ILE A 268 -14.08 -21.20 1.32
N ALA A 269 -15.11 -20.42 1.69
CA ALA A 269 -16.02 -19.82 0.72
C ALA A 269 -15.32 -18.81 -0.21
N LEU A 270 -14.29 -18.10 0.27
CA LEU A 270 -13.45 -17.20 -0.55
C LEU A 270 -12.61 -17.99 -1.56
N LEU A 271 -12.06 -19.14 -1.16
CA LEU A 271 -11.29 -20.03 -2.04
C LEU A 271 -12.17 -20.72 -3.09
N ASP A 272 -13.41 -21.06 -2.74
CA ASP A 272 -14.41 -21.72 -3.60
C ASP A 272 -15.15 -20.74 -4.54
N HIS A 273 -14.72 -19.48 -4.61
CA HIS A 273 -15.32 -18.52 -5.53
C HIS A 273 -15.07 -18.94 -6.98
N THR A 274 -16.10 -18.92 -7.83
CA THR A 274 -15.92 -19.25 -9.25
C THR A 274 -15.57 -18.02 -10.07
N LEU A 275 -14.37 -17.98 -10.64
CA LEU A 275 -13.89 -16.94 -11.55
C LEU A 275 -14.53 -17.09 -12.94
N LYS A 276 -15.69 -16.49 -13.14
CA LYS A 276 -16.33 -16.34 -14.46
C LYS A 276 -16.20 -14.87 -14.89
N GLY A 277 -15.94 -14.60 -16.17
CA GLY A 277 -15.88 -13.23 -16.66
C GLY A 277 -14.71 -12.43 -16.08
N ASP A 278 -15.00 -11.34 -15.36
CA ASP A 278 -13.98 -10.50 -14.72
C ASP A 278 -13.42 -11.18 -13.46
N LEU A 279 -12.13 -11.53 -13.51
CA LEU A 279 -11.44 -12.17 -12.38
C LEU A 279 -11.51 -11.33 -11.10
N TYR A 280 -11.61 -10.01 -11.25
CA TYR A 280 -11.64 -9.06 -10.16
C TYR A 280 -12.98 -8.98 -9.43
N GLU A 281 -14.00 -9.73 -9.84
CA GLU A 281 -15.19 -9.95 -9.01
C GLU A 281 -14.86 -10.73 -7.74
N SER A 282 -13.79 -11.53 -7.75
CA SER A 282 -13.32 -12.24 -6.55
C SER A 282 -12.56 -11.34 -5.59
N ALA A 283 -12.97 -11.31 -4.33
CA ALA A 283 -12.26 -10.59 -3.27
C ALA A 283 -10.82 -11.09 -3.06
N VAL A 284 -10.56 -12.39 -3.26
CA VAL A 284 -9.19 -12.92 -3.20
C VAL A 284 -8.34 -12.33 -4.31
N VAL A 285 -8.85 -12.27 -5.55
CA VAL A 285 -8.11 -11.68 -6.69
C VAL A 285 -7.93 -10.17 -6.50
N GLY A 286 -8.94 -9.47 -6.00
CA GLY A 286 -8.84 -8.07 -5.60
C GLY A 286 -7.74 -7.85 -4.55
N PHE A 287 -7.69 -8.68 -3.51
CA PHE A 287 -6.66 -8.64 -2.49
C PHE A 287 -5.26 -8.88 -3.08
N LEU A 288 -5.10 -9.78 -4.06
CA LEU A 288 -3.80 -9.96 -4.71
C LEU A 288 -3.29 -8.66 -5.36
N ALA A 289 -4.18 -7.88 -5.98
CA ALA A 289 -3.80 -6.59 -6.55
C ALA A 289 -3.39 -5.58 -5.47
N VAL A 290 -4.16 -5.49 -4.39
CA VAL A 290 -3.82 -4.62 -3.25
C VAL A 290 -2.48 -5.03 -2.63
N LEU A 291 -2.25 -6.32 -2.45
CA LEU A 291 -0.99 -6.86 -1.94
C LEU A 291 0.19 -6.57 -2.88
N GLY A 292 -0.09 -6.36 -4.17
CA GLY A 292 0.87 -6.03 -5.22
C GLY A 292 1.36 -4.58 -5.16
N VAL A 293 0.69 -3.71 -4.42
CA VAL A 293 1.09 -2.31 -4.25
C VAL A 293 2.31 -2.18 -3.32
N ASP A 294 3.27 -1.36 -3.74
CA ASP A 294 4.35 -0.81 -2.91
C ASP A 294 4.11 0.69 -2.76
N ALA A 295 3.50 1.07 -1.63
CA ALA A 295 3.11 2.46 -1.37
C ALA A 295 4.29 3.40 -1.10
N GLU A 296 5.40 2.88 -0.60
CA GLU A 296 6.62 3.68 -0.35
C GLU A 296 7.27 4.06 -1.68
N LYS A 297 7.39 3.08 -2.59
CA LYS A 297 7.96 3.29 -3.93
C LYS A 297 6.96 3.80 -4.96
N ARG A 298 5.67 3.95 -4.58
CA ARG A 298 4.56 4.34 -5.46
C ARG A 298 4.55 3.54 -6.76
N THR A 299 4.67 2.22 -6.63
CA THR A 299 4.75 1.30 -7.77
C THR A 299 4.13 -0.06 -7.44
N PHE A 300 4.12 -0.96 -8.41
CA PHE A 300 3.75 -2.35 -8.21
C PHE A 300 4.97 -3.22 -7.98
N ARG A 301 4.82 -4.22 -7.11
CA ARG A 301 5.81 -5.27 -6.87
C ARG A 301 6.03 -6.07 -8.14
N ASP A 302 7.30 -6.32 -8.45
CA ASP A 302 7.70 -7.19 -9.53
C ASP A 302 7.42 -8.68 -9.19
N ALA A 303 7.52 -9.55 -10.20
CA ALA A 303 7.27 -10.98 -10.04
C ALA A 303 8.18 -11.65 -8.99
N TYR A 304 9.46 -11.27 -8.91
CA TYR A 304 10.42 -11.88 -8.00
C TYR A 304 10.08 -11.53 -6.55
N SER A 305 9.84 -10.26 -6.24
CA SER A 305 9.49 -9.82 -4.88
C SER A 305 8.08 -10.26 -4.45
N TYR A 306 7.18 -10.55 -5.41
CA TYR A 306 5.80 -10.93 -5.12
C TYR A 306 5.56 -12.43 -4.93
N THR A 307 6.26 -13.30 -5.68
CA THR A 307 6.04 -14.76 -5.64
C THR A 307 6.20 -15.45 -4.27
N PRO A 308 7.03 -14.96 -3.32
CA PRO A 308 7.03 -15.50 -1.95
C PRO A 308 5.68 -15.33 -1.23
N SER A 309 4.97 -14.22 -1.50
CA SER A 309 3.64 -13.97 -0.91
C SER A 309 2.61 -14.95 -1.45
N LEU A 310 2.64 -15.23 -2.76
CA LEU A 310 1.79 -16.26 -3.37
C LEU A 310 2.05 -17.64 -2.77
N SER A 311 3.30 -17.98 -2.48
CA SER A 311 3.66 -19.24 -1.82
C SER A 311 3.10 -19.32 -0.39
N GLY A 312 3.12 -18.21 0.34
CA GLY A 312 2.50 -18.12 1.66
C GLY A 312 0.99 -18.30 1.62
N LEU A 313 0.31 -17.65 0.69
CA LEU A 313 -1.14 -17.83 0.48
C LEU A 313 -1.49 -19.28 0.13
N VAL A 314 -0.73 -19.92 -0.76
CA VAL A 314 -0.94 -21.36 -1.05
C VAL A 314 -0.80 -22.20 0.21
N LYS A 315 0.23 -21.96 1.02
CA LYS A 315 0.48 -22.73 2.23
C LYS A 315 -0.66 -22.57 3.25
N MET A 316 -1.15 -21.34 3.46
CA MET A 316 -2.27 -21.09 4.37
C MET A 316 -3.57 -21.71 3.86
N ALA A 317 -3.87 -21.58 2.56
CA ALA A 317 -5.03 -22.24 1.96
C ALA A 317 -5.01 -23.78 2.16
N GLN A 318 -3.85 -24.41 1.99
CA GLN A 318 -3.70 -25.85 2.26
C GLN A 318 -4.01 -26.18 3.73
N MET A 319 -3.52 -25.39 4.69
CA MET A 319 -3.77 -25.62 6.11
C MET A 319 -5.24 -25.43 6.49
N LEU A 320 -5.89 -24.42 5.91
CA LEU A 320 -7.32 -24.16 6.14
C LEU A 320 -8.19 -25.29 5.58
N VAL A 321 -7.89 -25.80 4.39
CA VAL A 321 -8.62 -26.92 3.80
C VAL A 321 -8.45 -28.20 4.63
N VAL A 322 -7.24 -28.46 5.14
CA VAL A 322 -7.01 -29.58 6.06
C VAL A 322 -7.87 -29.41 7.32
N GLN A 323 -7.88 -28.23 7.91
CA GLN A 323 -8.67 -28.00 9.13
C GLN A 323 -10.17 -28.14 8.88
N GLU A 324 -10.69 -27.62 7.76
CA GLU A 324 -12.09 -27.77 7.38
C GLU A 324 -12.47 -29.23 7.17
N ALA A 325 -11.63 -30.01 6.50
CA ALA A 325 -11.87 -31.43 6.26
C ALA A 325 -11.94 -32.23 7.57
N ILE A 326 -11.07 -31.91 8.53
CA ILE A 326 -11.07 -32.54 9.86
C ILE A 326 -12.31 -32.15 10.65
N ILE A 327 -12.71 -30.88 10.63
CA ILE A 327 -13.93 -30.43 11.31
C ILE A 327 -15.16 -31.11 10.74
N GLN A 328 -15.26 -31.26 9.41
CA GLN A 328 -16.39 -31.96 8.80
C GLN A 328 -16.47 -33.44 9.24
N ALA A 329 -15.34 -34.10 9.45
CA ALA A 329 -15.31 -35.46 9.97
C ALA A 329 -15.64 -35.50 11.49
N ASP A 330 -15.06 -34.59 12.28
CA ASP A 330 -15.32 -34.48 13.73
C ASP A 330 -16.80 -34.11 14.02
N GLU A 331 -17.49 -33.46 13.08
CA GLU A 331 -18.93 -33.13 13.13
C GLU A 331 -19.84 -34.18 12.45
N ASP A 332 -19.32 -35.37 12.11
CA ASP A 332 -20.05 -36.47 11.45
C ASP A 332 -20.72 -36.07 10.10
N GLN A 333 -20.22 -35.03 9.42
CA GLN A 333 -20.71 -34.62 8.10
C GLN A 333 -20.15 -35.51 6.97
N VAL A 334 -18.95 -36.05 7.19
CA VAL A 334 -18.28 -37.04 6.33
C VAL A 334 -17.71 -38.17 7.19
N GLU A 335 -17.54 -39.36 6.61
CA GLU A 335 -16.98 -40.51 7.34
C GLU A 335 -15.48 -40.36 7.62
N HIS A 336 -14.72 -39.82 6.66
CA HIS A 336 -13.29 -39.61 6.80
C HIS A 336 -12.86 -38.22 6.28
N PRO A 337 -11.88 -37.53 6.91
CA PRO A 337 -11.38 -36.23 6.44
C PRO A 337 -10.92 -36.25 4.97
N ALA A 338 -10.46 -37.40 4.48
CA ALA A 338 -10.05 -37.59 3.10
C ALA A 338 -11.18 -37.28 2.09
N ASP A 339 -12.43 -37.60 2.41
CA ASP A 339 -13.57 -37.40 1.51
C ASP A 339 -13.85 -35.91 1.31
N ALA A 340 -13.90 -35.15 2.41
CA ALA A 340 -14.06 -33.69 2.37
C ALA A 340 -12.87 -32.99 1.69
N LEU A 341 -11.66 -33.48 1.95
CA LEU A 341 -10.44 -32.97 1.31
C LEU A 341 -10.49 -33.16 -0.20
N ASP A 342 -10.87 -34.34 -0.67
CA ASP A 342 -10.95 -34.67 -2.09
C ASP A 342 -12.01 -33.84 -2.80
N GLU A 343 -13.19 -33.68 -2.19
CA GLU A 343 -14.26 -32.83 -2.71
C GLU A 343 -13.80 -31.37 -2.85
N MET A 344 -13.27 -30.77 -1.78
CA MET A 344 -12.77 -29.39 -1.81
C MET A 344 -11.65 -29.22 -2.83
N ARG A 345 -10.77 -30.20 -2.91
CA ARG A 345 -9.63 -30.19 -3.83
C ARG A 345 -10.10 -30.14 -5.28
N GLU A 346 -11.04 -31.01 -5.65
CA GLU A 346 -11.61 -31.04 -7.01
C GLU A 346 -12.35 -29.75 -7.37
N ARG A 347 -13.06 -29.16 -6.40
CA ARG A 347 -13.80 -27.91 -6.62
C ARG A 347 -12.87 -26.72 -6.88
N PHE A 348 -11.84 -26.53 -6.07
CA PHE A 348 -11.08 -25.26 -6.11
C PHE A 348 -9.56 -25.34 -5.93
N LEU A 349 -8.93 -26.47 -5.57
CA LEU A 349 -7.46 -26.51 -5.38
C LEU A 349 -6.66 -27.05 -6.56
N ILE A 350 -7.30 -27.73 -7.51
CA ILE A 350 -6.61 -28.30 -8.67
C ILE A 350 -6.38 -27.24 -9.76
N HIS A 351 -5.26 -27.36 -10.48
CA HIS A 351 -4.97 -26.57 -11.67
C HIS A 351 -6.05 -26.74 -12.74
N GLY A 352 -6.41 -25.63 -13.41
CA GLY A 352 -7.43 -25.64 -14.46
C GLY A 352 -8.86 -25.43 -13.94
N THR A 353 -9.08 -25.51 -12.62
CA THR A 353 -10.30 -24.97 -12.01
C THR A 353 -10.35 -23.46 -12.22
N ARG A 354 -11.57 -22.90 -12.26
CA ARG A 354 -11.79 -21.46 -12.34
C ARG A 354 -11.93 -20.89 -10.93
N SER A 355 -10.90 -21.06 -10.11
CA SER A 355 -10.88 -20.61 -8.70
C SER A 355 -9.78 -19.59 -8.44
N PRO A 356 -9.90 -18.76 -7.37
CA PRO A 356 -8.81 -17.92 -6.90
C PRO A 356 -7.53 -18.68 -6.60
N PHE A 357 -7.62 -19.89 -6.05
CA PHE A 357 -6.44 -20.69 -5.77
C PHE A 357 -5.71 -21.13 -7.05
N ALA A 358 -6.46 -21.53 -8.09
CA ALA A 358 -5.88 -21.80 -9.40
C ALA A 358 -5.21 -20.57 -10.01
N TRP A 359 -5.78 -19.37 -9.80
CA TRP A 359 -5.16 -18.11 -10.21
C TRP A 359 -3.86 -17.81 -9.43
N ILE A 360 -3.86 -17.95 -8.10
CA ILE A 360 -2.68 -17.79 -7.23
C ILE A 360 -1.54 -18.70 -7.71
N THR A 361 -1.84 -19.98 -7.94
CA THR A 361 -0.83 -20.96 -8.36
C THR A 361 -0.34 -20.70 -9.79
N ARG A 362 -1.22 -20.24 -10.70
CA ARG A 362 -0.85 -19.79 -12.06
C ARG A 362 0.10 -18.60 -12.00
N LEU A 363 -0.22 -17.57 -11.22
CA LEU A 363 0.64 -16.40 -11.04
C LEU A 363 2.00 -16.79 -10.46
N ARG A 364 2.04 -17.70 -9.48
CA ARG A 364 3.29 -18.19 -8.89
C ARG A 364 4.18 -18.86 -9.93
N THR A 365 3.61 -19.75 -10.75
CA THR A 365 4.35 -20.44 -11.83
C THR A 365 4.82 -19.46 -12.91
N TYR A 366 3.96 -18.51 -13.29
CA TYR A 366 4.30 -17.49 -14.27
C TYR A 366 5.40 -16.54 -13.79
N GLY A 367 5.34 -16.09 -12.53
CA GLY A 367 6.38 -15.26 -11.94
C GLY A 367 7.73 -15.97 -11.87
N LYS A 368 7.74 -17.26 -11.55
CA LYS A 368 8.97 -18.08 -11.62
C LYS A 368 9.51 -18.20 -13.05
N LYS A 369 8.63 -18.31 -14.05
CA LYS A 369 9.05 -18.30 -15.47
C LYS A 369 9.71 -16.97 -15.83
N ILE A 370 9.13 -15.84 -15.43
CA ILE A 370 9.73 -14.51 -15.63
C ILE A 370 11.11 -14.47 -14.99
N GLN A 371 11.23 -14.85 -13.71
CA GLN A 371 12.52 -14.87 -13.01
C GLN A 371 13.59 -15.70 -13.72
N ASN A 372 13.22 -16.87 -14.26
CA ASN A 372 14.16 -17.76 -14.95
C ASN A 372 14.54 -17.27 -16.36
N THR A 373 13.68 -16.46 -17.00
CA THR A 373 13.87 -16.03 -18.40
C THR A 373 14.46 -14.63 -18.50
N THR A 374 14.15 -13.76 -17.54
CA THR A 374 14.74 -12.44 -17.42
C THR A 374 16.13 -12.58 -16.82
N THR A 375 17.17 -12.42 -17.63
CA THR A 375 18.55 -12.26 -17.15
C THR A 375 18.55 -11.16 -16.11
N SER A 376 18.95 -11.47 -14.87
CA SER A 376 19.15 -10.48 -13.82
C SER A 376 19.99 -9.35 -14.40
N LEU A 377 19.46 -8.13 -14.45
CA LEU A 377 20.29 -6.96 -14.67
C LEU A 377 21.34 -7.00 -13.55
N GLY A 378 22.58 -7.33 -13.89
CA GLY A 378 23.69 -7.24 -12.97
C GLY A 378 23.73 -5.79 -12.48
N TYR A 379 23.59 -5.60 -11.17
CA TYR A 379 23.83 -4.30 -10.57
C TYR A 379 25.32 -4.01 -10.71
N ILE A 380 25.70 -3.29 -11.76
CA ILE A 380 27.02 -2.68 -11.86
C ILE A 380 26.97 -1.48 -10.92
N TYR A 381 27.57 -1.61 -9.74
CA TYR A 381 27.96 -0.46 -8.94
C TYR A 381 29.41 -0.12 -9.32
N TRP A 382 29.64 1.15 -9.63
CA TRP A 382 31.00 1.68 -9.74
C TRP A 382 31.45 2.01 -8.31
N SER A 383 32.54 1.42 -7.83
CA SER A 383 33.19 1.92 -6.62
C SER A 383 33.89 3.23 -6.95
N GLU A 384 33.77 4.21 -6.06
CA GLU A 384 34.62 5.41 -6.09
C GLU A 384 35.99 5.05 -5.49
N ASP A 385 36.77 4.26 -6.24
CA ASP A 385 38.20 4.07 -5.97
C ASP A 385 39.06 4.81 -7.02
#